data_AF-Q46IM8-F1
#
_entry.id   AF-Q46IM8-F1
#
_cell.length_a   1.000
_cell.length_b   1.000
_cell.length_c   1.000
_cell.angle_alpha   90.00
_cell.angle_beta   90.00
_cell.angle_gamma   90.00
#
_symmetry.space_group_name_H-M   'P 1'
#
loop_
_entity.id
_entity.type
_entity.pdbx_description
1 polymer ?
#
loop_
_entity_poly.entity_id
_entity_poly.type
_entity_poly.pdbx_seq_one_letter_code
_entity_poly.pdbx_strand_id
1 'polypeptide(L)'
;MSDQIEFSSFYKLLNSIKEGKSEQIPLLDETINDFQNGNNSKSFLDELGSLYLSIGMTELYNFANTRDLQEIGLIDKEGWETLSSKNQQELPVYLANKMIEYIKENKKVKEMSNKWNIKEGEIRKHITKMARYITEGIIDVIE
;
A
#
# COMPACT_ATOMS: atom_id res chain seq x y z
N MET A 1 13.58 -15.10 -15.78
CA MET A 1 12.29 -14.41 -15.97
C MET A 1 12.17 -13.44 -14.81
N SER A 2 11.96 -12.15 -15.06
CA SER A 2 12.05 -11.14 -14.01
C SER A 2 10.94 -11.33 -12.98
N ASP A 3 11.28 -11.76 -11.77
CA ASP A 3 10.44 -11.70 -10.57
C ASP A 3 10.18 -10.23 -10.12
N GLN A 4 10.20 -9.29 -11.06
CA GLN A 4 9.88 -7.89 -10.82
C GLN A 4 8.37 -7.76 -10.85
N ILE A 5 7.80 -7.68 -9.65
CA ILE A 5 6.44 -7.23 -9.44
C ILE A 5 6.42 -5.75 -9.83
N GLU A 6 5.49 -5.35 -10.68
CA GLU A 6 5.43 -3.98 -11.20
C GLU A 6 4.10 -3.34 -10.84
N PHE A 7 4.12 -2.39 -9.90
CA PHE A 7 2.98 -1.55 -9.54
C PHE A 7 3.10 -0.13 -10.10
N SER A 8 3.97 0.06 -11.11
CA SER A 8 4.24 1.37 -11.72
C SER A 8 2.97 2.06 -12.24
N SER A 9 2.05 1.28 -12.81
CA SER A 9 0.75 1.79 -13.27
C SER A 9 -0.12 2.31 -12.13
N PHE A 10 -0.07 1.68 -10.96
CA PHE A 10 -0.81 2.14 -9.78
C PHE A 10 -0.24 3.45 -9.25
N TYR A 11 1.09 3.55 -9.11
CA TYR A 11 1.72 4.80 -8.67
C TYR A 11 1.48 5.96 -9.66
N LYS A 12 1.46 5.68 -10.97
CA LYS A 12 1.08 6.67 -11.99
C LYS A 12 -0.37 7.15 -11.82
N LEU A 13 -1.29 6.25 -11.48
CA LEU A 13 -2.69 6.59 -11.20
C LEU A 13 -2.81 7.45 -9.93
N LEU A 14 -2.06 7.13 -8.88
CA LEU A 14 -2.05 7.96 -7.67
C LEU A 14 -1.49 9.36 -7.96
N ASN A 15 -0.38 9.45 -8.68
CA ASN A 15 0.25 10.73 -9.02
C ASN A 15 -0.66 11.58 -9.91
N SER A 16 -1.36 11.00 -10.89
CA SER A 16 -2.29 11.75 -11.71
C SER A 16 -3.47 12.32 -10.91
N ILE A 17 -3.98 11.57 -9.93
CA ILE A 17 -5.04 12.07 -9.04
C ILE A 17 -4.50 13.21 -8.16
N LYS A 18 -3.31 13.04 -7.58
CA LYS A 18 -2.60 14.09 -6.82
C LYS A 18 -2.41 15.37 -7.64
N GLU A 19 -2.14 15.25 -8.93
CA GLU A 19 -1.93 16.38 -9.86
C GLU A 19 -3.21 17.05 -10.37
N GLY A 20 -4.41 16.58 -9.97
CA GLY A 20 -5.66 17.24 -10.37
C GLY A 20 -6.68 16.36 -11.10
N LYS A 21 -6.33 15.12 -11.49
CA LYS A 21 -7.21 14.26 -12.31
C LYS A 21 -8.24 13.51 -11.46
N SER A 22 -9.13 14.25 -10.81
CA SER A 22 -10.16 13.72 -9.93
C SER A 22 -11.15 12.78 -10.64
N GLU A 23 -11.28 12.86 -11.97
CA GLU A 23 -12.07 11.93 -12.77
C GLU A 23 -11.58 10.47 -12.70
N GLN A 24 -10.36 10.25 -12.21
CA GLN A 24 -9.75 8.92 -12.05
C GLN A 24 -9.96 8.31 -10.66
N ILE A 25 -10.56 9.02 -9.71
CA ILE A 25 -10.86 8.52 -8.36
C ILE A 25 -11.70 7.22 -8.40
N PRO A 26 -12.75 7.08 -9.24
CA PRO A 26 -13.51 5.83 -9.32
C PRO A 26 -12.64 4.63 -9.72
N LEU A 27 -11.69 4.84 -10.65
CA LEU A 27 -10.75 3.80 -11.07
C LEU A 27 -9.79 3.43 -9.93
N LEU A 28 -9.35 4.41 -9.14
CA LEU A 28 -8.53 4.15 -7.95
C LEU A 28 -9.29 3.32 -6.92
N ASP A 29 -10.53 3.69 -6.59
CA ASP A 29 -11.36 2.96 -5.64
C ASP A 29 -11.63 1.51 -6.10
N GLU A 30 -11.93 1.32 -7.39
CA GLU A 30 -12.08 -0.01 -8.00
C GLU A 30 -10.78 -0.83 -7.87
N THR A 31 -9.63 -0.22 -8.19
CA THR A 31 -8.33 -0.88 -8.11
C THR A 31 -7.97 -1.28 -6.67
N ILE A 32 -8.21 -0.40 -5.70
CA ILE A 32 -7.98 -0.68 -4.27
C ILE A 32 -8.85 -1.84 -3.79
N ASN A 33 -10.10 -1.90 -4.24
CA ASN A 33 -11.03 -2.97 -3.89
C ASN A 33 -10.60 -4.32 -4.50
N ASP A 34 -10.17 -4.33 -5.77
CA ASP A 34 -9.63 -5.54 -6.41
C ASP A 34 -8.38 -6.07 -5.68
N PHE A 35 -7.49 -5.16 -5.31
CA PHE A 35 -6.29 -5.46 -4.55
C PHE A 35 -6.59 -6.05 -3.17
N GLN A 36 -7.57 -5.51 -2.45
CA GLN A 36 -7.97 -6.01 -1.13
C GLN A 36 -8.42 -7.48 -1.17
N ASN A 37 -9.10 -7.86 -2.26
CA ASN A 37 -9.65 -9.20 -2.43
C ASN A 37 -8.64 -10.19 -3.05
N GLY A 38 -7.48 -9.70 -3.51
CA GLY A 38 -6.50 -10.53 -4.23
C GLY A 38 -7.07 -11.09 -5.54
N ASN A 39 -8.02 -10.36 -6.12
CA ASN A 39 -8.61 -10.70 -7.42
C ASN A 39 -7.54 -10.50 -8.49
N ASN A 40 -7.49 -11.40 -9.49
CA ASN A 40 -6.59 -11.31 -10.64
C ASN A 40 -5.07 -11.37 -10.36
N SER A 41 -4.64 -11.60 -9.11
CA SER A 41 -3.22 -11.77 -8.79
C SER A 41 -2.63 -12.96 -9.54
N LYS A 42 -1.42 -12.79 -10.08
CA LYS A 42 -0.72 -13.79 -10.92
C LYS A 42 0.26 -14.66 -10.13
N SER A 43 0.60 -14.25 -8.91
CA SER A 43 1.48 -14.98 -8.01
C SER A 43 1.22 -14.59 -6.55
N PHE A 44 1.79 -15.33 -5.60
CA PHE A 44 1.73 -14.96 -4.18
C PHE A 44 2.40 -13.59 -3.89
N LEU A 45 3.43 -13.26 -4.68
CA LEU A 45 4.15 -12.01 -4.59
C LEU A 45 3.27 -10.83 -5.04
N ASP A 46 2.62 -11.00 -6.18
CA ASP A 46 1.66 -10.04 -6.73
C ASP A 46 0.47 -9.83 -5.80
N GLU A 47 -0.08 -10.92 -5.22
CA GLU A 47 -1.16 -10.84 -4.23
C GLU A 47 -0.73 -10.12 -2.96
N LEU A 48 0.46 -10.42 -2.43
CA LEU A 48 1.00 -9.74 -1.25
C LEU A 48 1.19 -8.25 -1.50
N GLY A 49 1.76 -7.88 -2.65
CA GLY A 49 1.98 -6.49 -3.02
C GLY A 49 0.67 -5.73 -3.27
N SER A 50 -0.30 -6.34 -3.96
CA SER A 50 -1.63 -5.77 -4.17
C SER A 50 -2.32 -5.50 -2.84
N LEU A 51 -2.36 -6.51 -1.96
CA LEU A 51 -2.95 -6.37 -0.63
C LEU A 51 -2.29 -5.24 0.17
N TYR A 52 -0.96 -5.12 0.08
CA TYR A 52 -0.21 -4.04 0.71
C TYR A 52 -0.52 -2.67 0.15
N LEU A 53 -0.70 -2.52 -1.16
CA LEU A 53 -1.15 -1.25 -1.74
C LEU A 53 -2.51 -0.84 -1.21
N SER A 54 -3.46 -1.77 -1.13
CA SER A 54 -4.79 -1.52 -0.59
C SER A 54 -4.74 -1.05 0.87
N ILE A 55 -3.97 -1.75 1.71
CA ILE A 55 -3.77 -1.38 3.12
C ILE A 55 -3.02 -0.05 3.24
N GLY A 56 -1.93 0.11 2.51
CA GLY A 56 -1.09 1.31 2.54
C GLY A 56 -1.86 2.56 2.19
N MET A 57 -2.72 2.52 1.17
CA MET A 57 -3.60 3.65 0.83
C MET A 57 -4.64 3.94 1.90
N THR A 58 -5.28 2.90 2.44
CA THR A 58 -6.27 3.05 3.51
C THR A 58 -5.63 3.70 4.74
N GLU A 59 -4.43 3.25 5.10
CA GLU A 59 -3.69 3.76 6.25
C GLU A 59 -3.08 5.13 6.02
N LEU A 60 -2.71 5.47 4.79
CA LEU A 60 -2.34 6.84 4.41
C LEU A 60 -3.52 7.79 4.66
N TYR A 61 -4.71 7.44 4.20
CA TYR A 61 -5.92 8.26 4.42
C TYR A 61 -6.26 8.39 5.91
N ASN A 62 -6.11 7.31 6.69
CA ASN A 62 -6.29 7.35 8.13
C ASN A 62 -5.25 8.27 8.81
N PHE A 63 -3.99 8.15 8.40
CA PHE A 63 -2.89 8.94 8.96
C PHE A 63 -3.07 10.43 8.68
N ALA A 64 -3.42 10.79 7.45
CA ALA A 64 -3.67 12.17 7.01
C ALA A 64 -5.05 12.71 7.42
N ASN A 65 -5.96 11.83 7.85
CA ASN A 65 -7.34 12.16 8.20
C ASN A 65 -8.14 12.83 7.05
N THR A 66 -7.83 12.45 5.80
CA THR A 66 -8.54 12.84 4.58
C THR A 66 -8.39 11.74 3.53
N ARG A 67 -9.34 11.65 2.60
CA ARG A 67 -9.26 10.76 1.41
C ARG A 67 -8.85 11.51 0.15
N ASP A 68 -8.61 12.81 0.24
CA ASP A 68 -8.22 13.63 -0.89
C ASP A 68 -6.70 13.58 -1.08
N LEU A 69 -6.25 12.92 -2.16
CA LEU A 69 -4.82 12.81 -2.48
C LEU A 69 -4.20 14.15 -2.88
N GLN A 70 -4.98 15.09 -3.40
CA GLN A 70 -4.48 16.43 -3.72
C GLN A 70 -4.20 17.19 -2.42
N GLU A 71 -5.13 17.13 -1.45
CA GLU A 71 -4.88 17.71 -0.13
C GLU A 71 -3.65 17.09 0.53
N ILE A 72 -3.50 15.77 0.47
CA ILE A 72 -2.33 15.06 1.02
C ILE A 72 -1.04 15.53 0.35
N GLY A 73 -1.03 15.68 -0.98
CA GLY A 73 0.13 16.16 -1.74
C GLY A 73 0.49 17.63 -1.51
N LEU A 74 -0.38 18.39 -0.85
CA LEU A 74 -0.15 19.80 -0.48
C LEU A 74 0.29 19.95 0.98
N ILE A 75 0.36 18.87 1.76
CA ILE A 75 0.84 18.89 3.15
C ILE A 75 2.32 19.26 3.14
N ASP A 76 2.63 20.37 3.80
CA ASP A 76 4.00 20.82 3.97
C ASP A 76 4.72 20.05 5.10
N LYS A 77 5.99 20.38 5.30
CA LYS A 77 6.82 19.73 6.32
C LYS A 77 6.25 19.84 7.73
N GLU A 78 5.73 21.02 8.11
CA GLU A 78 5.16 21.24 9.45
C GLU A 78 3.87 20.42 9.65
N GLY A 79 3.05 20.30 8.61
CA GLY A 79 1.89 19.42 8.58
C GLY A 79 2.26 17.96 8.79
N TRP A 80 3.27 17.45 8.08
CA TRP A 80 3.75 16.08 8.26
C TRP A 80 4.36 15.82 9.64
N GLU A 81 5.10 16.78 10.20
CA GLU A 81 5.63 16.71 11.58
C GLU A 81 4.49 16.67 12.62
N THR A 82 3.44 17.46 12.41
CA THR A 82 2.24 17.47 13.27
C THR A 82 1.50 16.14 13.22
N LEU A 83 1.26 15.60 12.02
CA LEU A 83 0.62 14.30 11.83
C LEU A 83 1.45 13.16 12.44
N SER A 84 2.77 13.20 12.26
CA SER A 84 3.68 12.21 12.86
C SER A 84 3.65 12.26 14.38
N SER A 85 3.62 13.47 14.97
CA SER A 85 3.49 13.65 16.41
C SER A 85 2.17 13.13 16.95
N LYS A 86 1.05 13.40 16.25
CA LYS A 86 -0.29 12.92 16.61
C LYS A 86 -0.38 11.40 16.57
N ASN A 87 0.20 10.77 15.54
CA ASN A 87 0.22 9.33 15.37
C ASN A 87 1.35 8.64 16.17
N GLN A 88 2.19 9.41 16.88
CA GLN A 88 3.36 8.94 17.64
C GLN A 88 4.38 8.16 16.80
N GLN A 89 4.36 8.37 15.48
CA GLN A 89 5.16 7.60 14.53
C GLN A 89 5.26 8.35 13.20
N GLU A 90 6.43 8.28 12.56
CA GLU A 90 6.63 8.79 11.20
C GLU A 90 5.85 7.95 10.17
N LEU A 91 5.32 8.61 9.14
CA LEU A 91 4.47 7.98 8.12
C LEU A 91 5.08 6.72 7.49
N PRO A 92 6.36 6.70 7.04
CA PRO A 92 6.92 5.51 6.41
C PRO A 92 6.91 4.30 7.36
N VAL A 93 7.24 4.52 8.63
CA VAL A 93 7.28 3.48 9.65
C VAL A 93 5.85 3.04 10.02
N TYR A 94 4.92 3.99 10.10
CA TYR A 94 3.50 3.72 10.34
C TYR A 94 2.92 2.80 9.26
N LEU A 95 3.07 3.15 7.98
CA LEU A 95 2.54 2.36 6.86
C LEU A 95 3.15 0.95 6.83
N ALA A 96 4.47 0.83 6.95
CA ALA A 96 5.14 -0.46 6.94
C ALA A 96 4.65 -1.37 8.08
N ASN A 97 4.47 -0.81 9.28
CA ASN A 97 3.97 -1.57 10.42
C ASN A 97 2.53 -2.04 10.20
N LYS A 98 1.63 -1.16 9.75
CA LYS A 98 0.22 -1.52 9.52
C LYS A 98 0.06 -2.64 8.50
N MET A 99 0.80 -2.60 7.39
CA MET A 99 0.80 -3.68 6.40
C MET A 99 1.27 -5.02 7.01
N ILE A 100 2.34 -5.00 7.79
CA ILE A 100 2.89 -6.21 8.43
C ILE A 100 1.95 -6.76 9.51
N GLU A 101 1.37 -5.89 10.34
CA GLU A 101 0.39 -6.24 11.37
C GLU A 101 -0.83 -6.91 10.76
N TYR A 102 -1.39 -6.31 9.70
CA TYR A 102 -2.56 -6.84 9.02
C TYR A 102 -2.37 -8.29 8.55
N ILE A 103 -1.22 -8.61 7.93
CA ILE A 103 -0.92 -9.98 7.46
C ILE A 103 -0.85 -10.98 8.62
N LYS A 104 -0.28 -10.54 9.76
CA LYS A 104 -0.13 -11.38 10.95
C LYS A 104 -1.49 -11.66 11.58
N GLU A 105 -2.31 -10.64 11.78
CA GLU A 105 -3.60 -10.73 12.45
C GLU A 105 -4.64 -11.50 11.62
N ASN A 106 -4.65 -11.29 10.30
CA ASN A 106 -5.63 -11.89 9.40
C ASN A 106 -5.18 -13.25 8.82
N LYS A 107 -4.11 -13.85 9.34
CA LYS A 107 -3.58 -15.16 8.90
C LYS A 107 -3.35 -15.27 7.39
N LYS A 108 -3.08 -14.14 6.71
CA LYS A 108 -2.96 -14.06 5.25
C LYS A 108 -1.83 -14.92 4.69
N VAL A 109 -0.75 -15.11 5.46
CA VAL A 109 0.34 -16.04 5.11
C VAL A 109 -0.17 -17.45 4.86
N LYS A 110 -1.07 -17.93 5.72
CA LYS A 110 -1.64 -19.28 5.60
C LYS A 110 -2.59 -19.37 4.40
N GLU A 111 -3.41 -18.34 4.19
CA GLU A 111 -4.32 -18.27 3.04
C GLU A 111 -3.55 -18.31 1.71
N MET A 112 -2.54 -17.46 1.56
CA MET A 112 -1.68 -17.42 0.37
C MET A 112 -0.89 -18.73 0.21
N SER A 113 -0.39 -19.31 1.31
CA SER A 113 0.32 -20.59 1.29
C SER A 113 -0.54 -21.70 0.69
N ASN A 114 -1.80 -21.78 1.10
CA ASN A 114 -2.77 -22.74 0.57
C ASN A 114 -3.14 -22.45 -0.88
N LYS A 115 -3.43 -21.19 -1.21
CA LYS A 115 -3.85 -20.77 -2.56
C LYS A 115 -2.78 -21.04 -3.61
N TRP A 116 -1.53 -20.71 -3.30
CA TRP A 116 -0.42 -20.79 -4.24
C TRP A 116 0.41 -22.08 -4.13
N ASN A 117 0.09 -22.96 -3.18
CA ASN A 117 0.84 -24.18 -2.89
C ASN A 117 2.33 -23.91 -2.60
N ILE A 118 2.60 -22.90 -1.78
CA ILE A 118 3.95 -22.45 -1.39
C ILE A 118 4.07 -22.53 0.13
N LYS A 119 5.26 -22.88 0.64
CA LYS A 119 5.50 -22.93 2.09
C LYS A 119 5.34 -21.54 2.70
N GLU A 120 4.66 -21.44 3.84
CA GLU A 120 4.54 -20.18 4.60
C GLU A 120 5.88 -19.48 4.83
N GLY A 121 6.93 -20.26 5.09
CA GLY A 121 8.29 -19.74 5.30
C GLY A 121 8.84 -18.96 4.10
N GLU A 122 8.47 -19.32 2.87
CA GLU A 122 8.87 -18.56 1.68
C GLU A 122 8.14 -17.22 1.63
N ILE A 123 6.83 -17.20 1.87
CA ILE A 123 6.03 -15.96 1.90
C ILE A 123 6.57 -15.00 2.98
N ARG A 124 6.91 -15.52 4.16
CA ARG A 124 7.46 -14.73 5.28
C ARG A 124 8.75 -13.99 4.94
N LYS A 125 9.58 -14.51 4.02
CA LYS A 125 10.81 -13.84 3.58
C LYS A 125 10.53 -12.52 2.82
N HIS A 126 9.32 -12.37 2.27
CA HIS A 126 8.95 -11.21 1.46
C HIS A 126 8.14 -10.16 2.22
N ILE A 127 7.51 -10.52 3.35
CA ILE A 127 6.64 -9.64 4.16
C ILE A 127 7.27 -8.27 4.40
N THR A 128 8.49 -8.21 4.94
CA THR A 128 9.12 -6.93 5.30
C THR A 128 9.66 -6.19 4.08
N LYS A 129 10.22 -6.91 3.10
CA LYS A 129 10.77 -6.28 1.89
C LYS A 129 9.66 -5.65 1.05
N MET A 130 8.53 -6.34 0.93
CA MET A 130 7.36 -5.82 0.22
C MET A 130 6.79 -4.59 0.93
N ALA A 131 6.69 -4.61 2.25
CA ALA A 131 6.17 -3.47 3.01
C ALA A 131 7.01 -2.22 2.75
N ARG A 132 8.34 -2.36 2.75
CA ARG A 132 9.25 -1.25 2.43
C ARG A 132 9.09 -0.76 0.99
N TYR A 133 9.08 -1.67 0.02
CA TYR A 133 8.91 -1.33 -1.39
C TYR A 133 7.60 -0.57 -1.66
N ILE A 134 6.50 -1.02 -1.05
CA ILE A 134 5.20 -0.36 -1.18
C ILE A 134 5.19 0.99 -0.46
N THR A 135 5.75 1.07 0.75
CA THR A 135 5.90 2.34 1.47
C THR A 135 6.67 3.35 0.64
N GLU A 136 7.86 3.01 0.13
CA GLU A 136 8.68 3.88 -0.72
C GLU A 136 7.87 4.41 -1.92
N GLY A 137 7.17 3.54 -2.64
CA GLY A 137 6.37 3.97 -3.79
C GLY A 137 5.17 4.87 -3.43
N ILE A 138 4.57 4.71 -2.24
CA ILE A 138 3.53 5.63 -1.76
C ILE A 138 4.14 6.99 -1.38
N ILE A 139 5.28 7.00 -0.69
CA ILE A 139 5.99 8.23 -0.29
C ILE A 139 6.42 9.02 -1.53
N ASP A 140 7.03 8.36 -2.51
CA ASP A 140 7.45 8.96 -3.79
C ASP A 140 6.31 9.65 -4.54
N VAL A 141 5.07 9.19 -4.33
CA VAL A 141 3.89 9.82 -4.95
C VAL A 141 3.47 11.06 -4.19
N ILE A 142 3.49 11.07 -2.85
CA ILE A 142 2.94 12.18 -2.06
C ILE A 142 3.93 13.33 -1.83
N GLU A 143 5.25 13.06 -1.90
CA GLU A 143 6.29 14.09 -1.96
C GLU A 143 6.34 14.79 -3.33
#